data_AF-A0A8H7T283-F1
#
_entry.id   AF-A0A8H7T283-F1
#
_cell.length_a   1.000
_cell.length_b   1.000
_cell.length_c   1.000
_cell.angle_alpha   90.00
_cell.angle_beta   90.00
_cell.angle_gamma   90.00
#
_symmetry.space_group_name_H-M   'P 1'
#
loop_
_entity.id
_entity.type
_entity.pdbx_description
1 polymer ?
#
loop_
_entity_poly.entity_id
_entity_poly.type
_entity_poly.pdbx_seq_one_letter_code
_entity_poly.pdbx_strand_id
1 'polypeptide(L)'
;MLPLYILLTCLISYAWGRPSDPSEFCFGGCELALGIFKFNETSSTPADPSTLRAKNGCDNELRIRSLYLCLSMYCTVDERVRGLGGMDETCQRRSNVTIPPFSIVDGYSDEDVDALRHLHQEEIPKGKDFVLNEVAVPSKEVFNLAFDTLDAVYFETRIHNVYGCAMYYFWVIVVAIGLLSHLVPYLLNFQIHDRKWQSLPSDDIDGTEDQSYKNQRSILDTPYTLLKRYITVPATFGYKRSQNIGWCTIPTRVQSLTIGAFILINIILCSCSYRVFPNNIYWPRVYDQGLRYFADRTGVISTANLPLIWLFGIRNNALMWLTGWDFATYNNFHRWVARVSTFEAVLHSLAYTVMIVAGEGSISEAWTYYLTYYQQKYFVNGVLATIFMVGILVASVYPLRRNFYEIFLWLHIILSILVIITMYYHVEIFRGYTLYIYPCILIWALDRLLRLLRILSFNRLFWTTSASITYSPTSNIVRLSVPYTTAYIKPRPGTFYYV
;
A
#
# COMPACT_ATOMS: atom_id res chain seq x y z
N MET A 1 7.31 7.94 -16.79
CA MET A 1 6.00 7.30 -16.97
C MET A 1 5.61 6.41 -15.79
N LEU A 2 6.35 5.33 -15.46
CA LEU A 2 5.95 4.39 -14.39
C LEU A 2 5.92 4.97 -12.95
N PRO A 3 6.88 5.81 -12.50
CA PRO A 3 6.79 6.48 -11.19
C PRO A 3 5.64 7.50 -11.14
N LEU A 4 5.36 8.14 -12.27
CA LEU A 4 4.26 9.08 -12.43
C LEU A 4 2.91 8.37 -12.39
N TYR A 5 2.82 7.16 -12.95
CA TYR A 5 1.64 6.29 -12.88
C TYR A 5 1.38 5.80 -11.45
N ILE A 6 2.44 5.44 -10.70
CA ILE A 6 2.31 5.06 -9.28
C ILE A 6 1.87 6.24 -8.41
N LEU A 7 2.38 7.44 -8.68
CA LEU A 7 1.90 8.67 -8.03
C LEU A 7 0.45 8.98 -8.42
N LEU A 8 0.07 8.79 -9.69
CA LEU A 8 -1.30 8.96 -10.17
C LEU A 8 -2.24 7.96 -9.52
N THR A 9 -1.84 6.69 -9.34
CA THR A 9 -2.65 5.71 -8.61
C THR A 9 -2.85 6.12 -7.16
N CYS A 10 -1.86 6.76 -6.52
CA CYS A 10 -2.07 7.28 -5.16
C CYS A 10 -2.97 8.50 -5.11
N LEU A 11 -2.89 9.41 -6.09
CA LEU A 11 -3.81 10.54 -6.22
C LEU A 11 -5.25 10.06 -6.48
N ILE A 12 -5.41 9.00 -7.28
CA ILE A 12 -6.69 8.35 -7.53
C ILE A 12 -7.18 7.64 -6.26
N SER A 13 -6.41 6.76 -5.63
CA SER A 13 -6.80 6.12 -4.35
C SER A 13 -7.13 7.15 -3.25
N TYR A 14 -6.40 8.26 -3.19
CA TYR A 14 -6.69 9.39 -2.29
C TYR A 14 -8.01 10.09 -2.63
N ALA A 15 -8.31 10.31 -3.91
CA ALA A 15 -9.57 10.89 -4.36
C ALA A 15 -10.78 9.98 -4.06
N TRP A 16 -10.60 8.66 -4.05
CA TRP A 16 -11.66 7.69 -3.78
C TRP A 16 -11.88 7.42 -2.28
N GLY A 17 -10.91 7.81 -1.43
CA GLY A 17 -11.02 7.78 0.04
C GLY A 17 -11.56 9.07 0.66
N ARG A 18 -11.95 10.08 -0.14
CA ARG A 18 -12.65 11.27 0.34
C ARG A 18 -14.17 10.99 0.49
N PRO A 19 -14.81 11.31 1.62
CA PRO A 19 -16.21 11.66 1.72
C PRO A 19 -16.41 12.91 0.91
N SER A 20 -17.62 13.04 0.39
CA SER A 20 -17.99 14.09 -0.54
C SER A 20 -17.88 15.48 0.11
N ASP A 21 -18.07 15.60 1.44
CA ASP A 21 -18.06 16.88 2.16
C ASP A 21 -18.13 16.65 3.70
N PRO A 22 -17.48 17.48 4.54
CA PRO A 22 -17.78 17.59 5.97
C PRO A 22 -19.26 17.64 6.36
N SER A 23 -20.13 18.14 5.48
CA SER A 23 -21.58 18.17 5.69
C SER A 23 -22.24 16.79 5.81
N GLU A 24 -21.60 15.72 5.35
CA GLU A 24 -22.11 14.34 5.49
C GLU A 24 -22.01 13.82 6.94
N PHE A 25 -21.20 14.45 7.80
CA PHE A 25 -21.03 13.99 9.19
C PHE A 25 -22.29 14.19 10.03
N CYS A 26 -23.03 15.28 9.83
CA CYS A 26 -24.23 15.54 10.62
C CYS A 26 -25.35 14.55 10.27
N PHE A 27 -25.62 14.37 8.97
CA PHE A 27 -26.59 13.39 8.50
C PHE A 27 -26.21 11.97 8.95
N GLY A 28 -24.96 11.57 8.72
CA GLY A 28 -24.47 10.27 9.16
C GLY A 28 -24.53 10.10 10.68
N GLY A 29 -24.28 11.16 11.46
CA GLY A 29 -24.38 11.17 12.91
C GLY A 29 -25.80 10.84 13.39
N CYS A 30 -26.81 11.50 12.82
CA CYS A 30 -28.21 11.17 13.08
C CYS A 30 -28.59 9.75 12.62
N GLU A 31 -28.13 9.34 11.43
CA GLU A 31 -28.39 8.00 10.90
C GLU A 31 -27.78 6.91 11.80
N LEU A 32 -26.55 7.10 12.27
CA LEU A 32 -25.85 6.18 13.16
C LEU A 32 -26.49 6.17 14.55
N ALA A 33 -26.76 7.34 15.13
CA ALA A 33 -27.40 7.48 16.44
C ALA A 33 -28.73 6.71 16.51
N LEU A 34 -29.57 6.85 15.49
CA LEU A 34 -30.85 6.15 15.38
C LEU A 34 -30.70 4.71 14.87
N GLY A 35 -29.69 4.44 14.05
CA GLY A 35 -29.41 3.13 13.46
C GLY A 35 -29.04 2.06 14.48
N ILE A 36 -28.59 2.47 15.67
CA ILE A 36 -28.36 1.59 16.82
C ILE A 36 -29.67 0.97 17.34
N PHE A 37 -30.79 1.68 17.21
CA PHE A 37 -32.08 1.27 17.75
C PHE A 37 -32.95 0.62 16.67
N LYS A 38 -33.73 -0.39 17.05
CA LYS A 38 -34.71 -1.03 16.16
C LYS A 38 -36.05 -0.33 16.33
N PHE A 39 -36.70 0.04 15.23
CA PHE A 39 -38.05 0.59 15.22
C PHE A 39 -39.04 -0.52 14.83
N ASN A 40 -40.22 -0.54 15.44
CA ASN A 40 -41.24 -1.52 15.15
C ASN A 40 -41.73 -1.40 13.69
N GLU A 41 -41.99 -2.53 13.05
CA GLU A 41 -42.46 -2.62 11.67
C GLU A 41 -43.99 -2.72 11.65
N THR A 42 -44.64 -1.87 10.86
CA THR A 42 -46.09 -1.97 10.60
C THR A 42 -46.42 -2.82 9.35
N SER A 43 -45.44 -3.31 8.57
CA SER A 43 -45.71 -3.99 7.28
C SER A 43 -44.66 -5.03 6.78
N SER A 44 -44.81 -6.28 7.27
CA SER A 44 -44.75 -7.59 6.56
C SER A 44 -43.51 -8.13 5.77
N THR A 45 -43.42 -9.47 5.87
CA THR A 45 -42.92 -10.56 4.96
C THR A 45 -41.42 -10.81 4.77
N PRO A 46 -41.01 -12.11 4.59
CA PRO A 46 -39.61 -12.54 4.60
C PRO A 46 -38.93 -12.23 3.26
N ALA A 47 -38.35 -11.03 3.16
CA ALA A 47 -37.36 -10.71 2.12
C ALA A 47 -35.94 -11.01 2.61
N ASP A 48 -35.00 -11.13 1.66
CA ASP A 48 -33.57 -11.23 1.91
C ASP A 48 -33.13 -10.18 2.96
N PRO A 49 -32.35 -10.55 4.00
CA PRO A 49 -31.94 -9.65 5.08
C PRO A 49 -31.34 -8.31 4.62
N SER A 50 -30.69 -8.30 3.45
CA SER A 50 -30.07 -7.10 2.87
C SER A 50 -31.08 -6.11 2.27
N THR A 51 -32.14 -6.62 1.62
CA THR A 51 -33.23 -5.79 1.09
C THR A 51 -34.19 -5.36 2.20
N LEU A 52 -34.37 -6.19 3.23
CA LEU A 52 -35.16 -5.86 4.41
C LEU A 52 -34.54 -4.69 5.20
N ARG A 53 -33.23 -4.69 5.47
CA ARG A 53 -32.55 -3.56 6.13
C ARG A 53 -32.63 -2.26 5.33
N ALA A 54 -32.45 -2.32 4.01
CA ALA A 54 -32.56 -1.16 3.14
C ALA A 54 -34.00 -0.61 3.11
N LYS A 55 -34.99 -1.50 3.00
CA LYS A 55 -36.42 -1.13 3.04
C LYS A 55 -36.83 -0.53 4.39
N ASN A 56 -36.35 -1.10 5.50
CA ASN A 56 -36.62 -0.59 6.85
C ASN A 56 -36.03 0.80 7.10
N GLY A 57 -34.96 1.17 6.40
CA GLY A 57 -34.40 2.52 6.44
C GLY A 57 -35.25 3.55 5.68
N CYS A 58 -35.97 3.12 4.64
CA CYS A 58 -36.61 3.99 3.65
C CYS A 58 -38.14 4.09 3.77
N ASP A 59 -38.79 3.13 4.43
CA ASP A 59 -40.26 2.99 4.48
C ASP A 59 -40.82 2.97 5.93
N ASN A 60 -39.95 2.83 6.94
CA ASN A 60 -40.41 2.85 8.34
C ASN A 60 -40.70 4.29 8.79
N GLU A 61 -41.98 4.61 8.91
CA GLU A 61 -42.44 5.96 9.26
C GLU A 61 -41.92 6.46 10.62
N LEU A 62 -41.85 5.59 11.64
CA LEU A 62 -41.30 5.98 12.96
C LEU A 62 -39.83 6.36 12.86
N ARG A 63 -39.05 5.58 12.12
CA ARG A 63 -37.62 5.82 11.89
C ARG A 63 -37.38 7.09 11.08
N ILE A 64 -38.14 7.31 10.01
CA ILE A 64 -38.00 8.48 9.13
C ILE A 64 -38.34 9.77 9.88
N ARG A 65 -39.46 9.79 10.62
CA ARG A 65 -39.84 10.93 11.46
C ARG A 65 -38.75 11.22 12.51
N SER A 66 -38.26 10.19 13.19
CA SER A 66 -37.17 10.31 14.16
C SER A 66 -35.89 10.88 13.54
N LEU A 67 -35.53 10.43 12.33
CA LEU A 67 -34.38 10.93 11.58
C LEU A 67 -34.56 12.40 11.20
N TYR A 68 -35.73 12.77 10.68
CA TYR A 68 -35.98 14.14 10.23
C TYR A 68 -35.98 15.12 11.40
N LEU A 69 -36.49 14.71 12.56
CA LEU A 69 -36.40 15.48 13.81
C LEU A 69 -34.95 15.58 14.31
N CYS A 70 -34.15 14.51 14.26
CA CYS A 70 -32.72 14.62 14.58
C CYS A 70 -32.01 15.64 13.67
N LEU A 71 -32.30 15.59 12.36
CA LEU A 71 -31.75 16.53 11.39
C LEU A 71 -32.27 17.96 11.57
N SER A 72 -33.47 18.14 12.16
CA SER A 72 -33.97 19.47 12.52
C SER A 72 -33.26 20.06 13.71
N MET A 73 -32.95 19.23 14.69
CA MET A 73 -32.30 19.64 15.94
C MET A 73 -30.80 19.94 15.78
N TYR A 74 -30.07 19.09 15.05
CA TYR A 74 -28.60 19.13 15.07
C TYR A 74 -27.95 19.60 13.76
N CYS A 75 -28.64 19.54 12.62
CA CYS A 75 -28.06 19.82 11.31
C CYS A 75 -28.56 21.12 10.69
N THR A 76 -27.69 21.78 9.93
CA THR A 76 -28.05 22.92 9.10
C THR A 76 -28.97 22.49 7.94
N VAL A 77 -29.70 23.46 7.37
CA VAL A 77 -30.62 23.21 6.25
C VAL A 77 -29.87 22.59 5.06
N ASP A 78 -28.66 23.06 4.77
CA ASP A 78 -27.86 22.60 3.65
C ASP A 78 -27.35 21.16 3.85
N GLU A 79 -26.85 20.83 5.04
CA GLU A 79 -26.44 19.46 5.41
C GLU A 79 -27.61 18.48 5.29
N ARG A 80 -28.79 18.88 5.76
CA ARG A 80 -30.01 18.09 5.70
C ARG A 80 -30.45 17.81 4.26
N VAL A 81 -30.54 18.84 3.42
CA VAL A 81 -30.98 18.70 2.02
C VAL A 81 -30.04 17.76 1.26
N ARG A 82 -28.73 17.92 1.45
CA ARG A 82 -27.72 17.05 0.80
C ARG A 82 -27.79 15.61 1.30
N GLY A 83 -27.85 15.40 2.61
CA GLY A 83 -27.96 14.06 3.21
C GLY A 83 -29.22 13.31 2.76
N LEU A 84 -30.38 13.97 2.79
CA LEU A 84 -31.64 13.40 2.34
C LEU A 84 -31.66 13.12 0.83
N GLY A 85 -31.04 13.97 0.01
CA GLY A 85 -30.90 13.70 -1.42
C GLY A 85 -30.13 12.40 -1.69
N GLY A 86 -29.01 12.18 -0.99
CA GLY A 86 -28.24 10.93 -1.10
C GLY A 86 -28.99 9.70 -0.59
N MET A 87 -29.81 9.87 0.47
CA MET A 87 -30.68 8.82 0.98
C MET A 87 -31.78 8.45 -0.02
N ASP A 88 -32.46 9.43 -0.61
CA ASP A 88 -33.53 9.22 -1.60
C ASP A 88 -33.00 8.48 -2.83
N GLU A 89 -31.85 8.91 -3.38
CA GLU A 89 -31.18 8.19 -4.47
C GLU A 89 -30.87 6.73 -4.12
N THR A 90 -30.46 6.47 -2.88
CA THR A 90 -30.13 5.12 -2.40
C THR A 90 -31.39 4.28 -2.23
N CYS A 91 -32.44 4.83 -1.64
CA CYS A 91 -33.75 4.19 -1.45
C CYS A 91 -34.40 3.84 -2.80
N GLN A 92 -34.37 4.77 -3.75
CA GLN A 92 -34.88 4.55 -5.10
C GLN A 92 -34.09 3.46 -5.82
N ARG A 93 -32.75 3.49 -5.74
CA ARG A 93 -31.88 2.51 -6.41
C ARG A 93 -31.99 1.10 -5.83
N ARG A 94 -32.12 0.96 -4.51
CA ARG A 94 -32.07 -0.35 -3.83
C ARG A 94 -33.43 -0.97 -3.56
N SER A 95 -34.44 -0.15 -3.29
CA SER A 95 -35.75 -0.62 -2.83
C SER A 95 -36.90 -0.11 -3.69
N ASN A 96 -36.62 0.75 -4.69
CA ASN A 96 -37.63 1.39 -5.53
C ASN A 96 -38.71 2.12 -4.72
N VAL A 97 -38.30 2.69 -3.57
CA VAL A 97 -39.13 3.50 -2.66
C VAL A 97 -38.56 4.91 -2.64
N THR A 98 -39.43 5.91 -2.66
CA THR A 98 -39.09 7.32 -2.45
C THR A 98 -39.37 7.70 -1.01
N ILE A 99 -38.45 8.45 -0.39
CA ILE A 99 -38.63 8.84 1.01
C ILE A 99 -39.71 9.92 1.13
N PRO A 100 -40.51 9.94 2.23
CA PRO A 100 -41.50 10.97 2.47
C PRO A 100 -40.87 12.38 2.45
N PRO A 101 -41.63 13.42 2.04
CA PRO A 101 -41.14 14.79 2.07
C PRO A 101 -40.84 15.25 3.51
N PHE A 102 -39.93 16.21 3.65
CA PHE A 102 -39.52 16.73 4.97
C PHE A 102 -40.70 17.29 5.78
N SER A 103 -41.78 17.71 5.12
CA SER A 103 -42.99 18.23 5.76
C SER A 103 -43.73 17.24 6.66
N ILE A 104 -43.37 15.95 6.66
CA ILE A 104 -43.91 14.95 7.58
C ILE A 104 -43.64 15.29 9.07
N VAL A 105 -42.67 16.17 9.35
CA VAL A 105 -42.37 16.66 10.71
C VAL A 105 -42.84 18.10 10.98
N ASP A 106 -43.49 18.77 10.02
CA ASP A 106 -43.96 20.16 10.19
C ASP A 106 -45.02 20.31 11.31
N GLY A 107 -45.66 19.20 11.69
CA GLY A 107 -46.64 19.16 12.78
C GLY A 107 -46.05 19.09 14.19
N TYR A 108 -44.73 19.04 14.34
CA TYR A 108 -44.05 19.05 15.65
C TYR A 108 -43.61 20.48 15.99
N SER A 109 -44.12 21.02 17.10
CA SER A 109 -43.58 22.23 17.71
C SER A 109 -42.29 21.95 18.49
N ASP A 110 -41.53 22.98 18.85
CA ASP A 110 -40.34 22.82 19.69
C ASP A 110 -40.72 22.18 21.05
N GLU A 111 -41.88 22.53 21.61
CA GLU A 111 -42.38 21.90 22.84
C GLU A 111 -42.73 20.42 22.65
N ASP A 112 -43.28 20.05 21.49
CA ASP A 112 -43.56 18.64 21.17
C ASP A 112 -42.26 17.83 21.08
N VAL A 113 -41.22 18.40 20.46
CA VAL A 113 -39.90 17.74 20.32
C VAL A 113 -39.21 17.56 21.67
N ASP A 114 -39.31 18.56 22.57
CA ASP A 114 -38.79 18.44 23.93
C ASP A 114 -39.56 17.42 24.77
N ALA A 115 -40.85 17.20 24.48
CA ALA A 115 -41.69 16.20 25.15
C ALA A 115 -41.52 14.78 24.59
N LEU A 116 -40.90 14.61 23.42
CA LEU A 116 -40.60 13.30 22.86
C LEU A 116 -39.62 12.53 23.75
N ARG A 117 -39.51 11.23 23.52
CA ARG A 117 -38.47 10.43 24.17
C ARG A 117 -37.10 10.79 23.61
N HIS A 118 -36.22 11.25 24.49
CA HIS A 118 -34.80 11.43 24.21
C HIS A 118 -34.05 10.14 24.54
N LEU A 119 -33.36 9.58 23.55
CA LEU A 119 -32.60 8.34 23.69
C LEU A 119 -31.25 8.65 24.33
N HIS A 120 -30.97 8.05 25.48
CA HIS A 120 -29.74 8.25 26.23
C HIS A 120 -28.72 7.13 26.02
N GLN A 121 -27.48 7.40 26.42
CA GLN A 121 -26.36 6.48 26.21
C GLN A 121 -26.53 5.14 26.94
N GLU A 122 -27.19 5.14 28.10
CA GLU A 122 -27.47 3.93 28.88
C GLU A 122 -28.44 2.98 28.17
N GLU A 123 -29.25 3.51 27.25
CA GLU A 123 -30.24 2.76 26.48
C GLU A 123 -29.64 2.11 25.23
N ILE A 124 -28.37 2.38 24.90
CA ILE A 124 -27.68 1.76 23.77
C ILE A 124 -27.69 0.23 23.95
N PRO A 125 -28.30 -0.55 23.03
CA PRO A 125 -28.50 -1.97 23.19
C PRO A 125 -27.18 -2.74 23.33
N LYS A 126 -26.94 -3.35 24.50
CA LYS A 126 -25.80 -4.25 24.76
C LYS A 126 -26.12 -5.71 24.39
N GLY A 127 -26.72 -5.93 23.21
CA GLY A 127 -27.03 -7.27 22.69
C GLY A 127 -28.44 -7.81 22.99
N LYS A 128 -29.35 -7.01 23.57
CA LYS A 128 -30.79 -7.32 23.61
C LYS A 128 -31.54 -6.42 22.64
N ASP A 129 -32.46 -6.99 21.87
CA ASP A 129 -33.29 -6.25 20.92
C ASP A 129 -34.28 -5.35 21.67
N PHE A 130 -33.93 -4.08 21.82
CA PHE A 130 -34.84 -3.03 22.26
C PHE A 130 -35.52 -2.44 21.03
N VAL A 131 -36.86 -2.56 20.98
CA VAL A 131 -37.68 -2.10 19.85
C VAL A 131 -38.48 -0.87 20.27
N LEU A 132 -38.30 0.22 19.53
CA LEU A 132 -39.04 1.47 19.68
C LEU A 132 -40.38 1.39 18.94
N ASN A 133 -41.47 1.65 19.66
CA ASN A 133 -42.84 1.69 19.12
C ASN A 133 -43.35 3.13 18.91
N GLU A 134 -42.49 4.10 19.14
CA GLU A 134 -42.79 5.53 19.17
C GLU A 134 -41.69 6.30 18.41
N VAL A 135 -42.00 7.55 18.06
CA VAL A 135 -41.00 8.48 17.53
C VAL A 135 -40.09 8.89 18.69
N ALA A 136 -38.79 8.79 18.50
CA ALA A 136 -37.81 9.11 19.52
C ALA A 136 -36.61 9.82 18.89
N VAL A 137 -36.09 10.82 19.59
CA VAL A 137 -34.94 11.63 19.12
C VAL A 137 -33.70 11.27 19.93
N PRO A 138 -32.49 11.27 19.34
CA PRO A 138 -31.29 11.05 20.11
C PRO A 138 -31.01 12.27 21.01
N SER A 139 -30.68 12.00 22.26
CA SER A 139 -30.12 13.02 23.15
C SER A 139 -28.83 13.60 22.56
N LYS A 140 -28.44 14.79 23.04
CA LYS A 140 -27.23 15.47 22.57
C LYS A 140 -25.98 14.61 22.80
N GLU A 141 -25.96 13.86 23.89
CA GLU A 141 -24.88 12.92 24.24
C GLU A 141 -24.76 11.80 23.21
N VAL A 142 -25.88 11.18 22.83
CA VAL A 142 -25.90 10.09 21.85
C VAL A 142 -25.56 10.60 20.45
N PHE A 143 -26.07 11.78 20.07
CA PHE A 143 -25.70 12.42 18.80
C PHE A 143 -24.20 12.71 18.73
N ASN A 144 -23.61 13.35 19.76
CA ASN A 144 -22.18 13.64 19.79
C ASN A 144 -21.35 12.35 19.73
N LEU A 145 -21.77 11.30 20.44
CA LEU A 145 -21.08 10.00 20.41
C LEU A 145 -21.09 9.38 19.01
N ALA A 146 -22.20 9.51 18.28
CA ALA A 146 -22.32 9.05 16.90
C ALA A 146 -21.47 9.87 15.94
N PHE A 147 -21.51 11.19 16.10
CA PHE A 147 -20.69 12.11 15.34
C PHE A 147 -19.19 11.81 15.54
N ASP A 148 -18.73 11.72 16.79
CA ASP A 148 -17.33 11.43 17.12
C ASP A 148 -16.90 10.03 16.62
N THR A 149 -17.82 9.06 16.63
CA THR A 149 -17.54 7.72 16.08
C THR A 149 -17.28 7.79 14.58
N LEU A 150 -18.08 8.54 13.83
CA LEU A 150 -17.90 8.71 12.39
C LEU A 150 -16.67 9.55 12.06
N ASP A 151 -16.42 10.63 12.80
CA ASP A 151 -15.21 11.44 12.62
C ASP A 151 -13.94 10.60 12.84
N ALA A 152 -13.91 9.75 13.88
CA ALA A 152 -12.79 8.85 14.12
C ALA A 152 -12.61 7.84 12.97
N VAL A 153 -13.66 7.13 12.57
CA VAL A 153 -13.56 6.15 11.45
C VAL A 153 -13.12 6.80 10.16
N TYR A 154 -13.63 7.98 9.88
CA TYR A 154 -13.26 8.72 8.69
C TYR A 154 -11.80 9.19 8.75
N PHE A 155 -11.40 9.78 9.87
CA PHE A 155 -10.03 10.20 10.10
C PHE A 155 -9.07 9.03 9.89
N GLU A 156 -9.35 7.88 10.51
CA GLU A 156 -8.53 6.66 10.37
C GLU A 156 -8.46 6.18 8.93
N THR A 157 -9.60 6.05 8.24
CA THR A 157 -9.65 5.63 6.84
C THR A 157 -8.81 6.56 5.94
N ARG A 158 -8.91 7.87 6.15
CA ARG A 158 -8.12 8.85 5.40
C ARG A 158 -6.64 8.72 5.72
N ILE A 159 -6.27 8.68 7.00
CA ILE A 159 -4.87 8.66 7.40
C ILE A 159 -4.20 7.34 6.98
N HIS A 160 -4.92 6.20 6.99
CA HIS A 160 -4.44 4.90 6.48
C HIS A 160 -3.94 5.04 5.03
N ASN A 161 -4.78 5.63 4.17
CA ASN A 161 -4.44 5.85 2.77
C ASN A 161 -3.30 6.85 2.58
N VAL A 162 -3.28 7.95 3.35
CA VAL A 162 -2.19 8.93 3.31
C VAL A 162 -0.85 8.27 3.67
N TYR A 163 -0.82 7.41 4.68
CA TYR A 163 0.40 6.71 5.08
C TYR A 163 0.81 5.63 4.08
N GLY A 164 -0.15 4.94 3.45
CA GLY A 164 0.13 4.11 2.27
C GLY A 164 0.82 4.90 1.16
N CYS A 165 0.31 6.10 0.84
CA CYS A 165 0.92 6.99 -0.15
C CYS A 165 2.32 7.49 0.25
N ALA A 166 2.58 7.67 1.54
CA ALA A 166 3.90 8.08 2.04
C ALA A 166 5.01 7.12 1.59
N MET A 167 4.72 5.83 1.39
CA MET A 167 5.68 4.86 0.87
C MET A 167 6.17 5.23 -0.53
N TYR A 168 5.28 5.63 -1.42
CA TYR A 168 5.66 6.06 -2.76
C TYR A 168 6.43 7.36 -2.75
N TYR A 169 6.00 8.35 -1.94
CA TYR A 169 6.73 9.61 -1.81
C TYR A 169 8.16 9.38 -1.31
N PHE A 170 8.34 8.52 -0.30
CA PHE A 170 9.66 8.14 0.20
C PHE A 170 10.54 7.62 -0.95
N TRP A 171 10.06 6.64 -1.72
CA TRP A 171 10.85 6.05 -2.81
C TRP A 171 11.06 6.99 -3.99
N VAL A 172 10.09 7.87 -4.29
CA VAL A 172 10.25 8.91 -5.31
C VAL A 172 11.35 9.89 -4.91
N ILE A 173 11.40 10.32 -3.65
CA ILE A 173 12.47 11.20 -3.14
C ILE A 173 13.82 10.49 -3.23
N VAL A 174 13.90 9.23 -2.79
CA VAL A 174 15.14 8.43 -2.85
C VAL A 174 15.63 8.28 -4.29
N VAL A 175 14.74 7.96 -5.22
CA VAL A 175 15.07 7.86 -6.65
C VAL A 175 15.50 9.23 -7.19
N ALA A 176 14.80 10.32 -6.86
CA ALA A 176 15.15 11.67 -7.30
C ALA A 176 16.54 12.10 -6.82
N ILE A 177 16.90 11.81 -5.56
CA ILE A 177 18.25 12.02 -5.04
C ILE A 177 19.27 11.21 -5.85
N GLY A 178 18.96 9.95 -6.16
CA GLY A 178 19.77 9.11 -7.02
C GLY A 178 20.00 9.71 -8.41
N LEU A 179 18.93 10.18 -9.05
CA LEU A 179 18.97 10.86 -10.35
C LEU A 179 19.83 12.11 -10.31
N LEU A 180 19.62 12.99 -9.35
CA LEU A 180 20.40 14.22 -9.19
C LEU A 180 21.88 13.90 -8.97
N SER A 181 22.19 12.89 -8.15
CA SER A 181 23.57 12.47 -7.87
C SER A 181 24.31 11.91 -9.09
N HIS A 182 23.58 11.40 -10.08
CA HIS A 182 24.12 10.86 -11.33
C HIS A 182 24.19 11.93 -12.44
N LEU A 183 23.16 12.77 -12.54
CA LEU A 183 23.03 13.81 -13.57
C LEU A 183 23.97 15.00 -13.34
N VAL A 184 24.17 15.42 -12.08
CA VAL A 184 25.00 16.59 -11.76
C VAL A 184 26.46 16.40 -12.20
N PRO A 185 27.16 15.30 -11.90
CA PRO A 185 28.50 15.07 -12.43
C PRO A 185 28.53 14.90 -13.94
N TYR A 186 27.48 14.34 -14.55
CA TYR A 186 27.39 14.23 -16.00
C TYR A 186 27.34 15.60 -16.66
N LEU A 187 26.47 16.51 -16.18
CA LEU A 187 26.35 17.87 -16.72
C LEU A 187 27.59 18.74 -16.43
N LEU A 188 28.17 18.63 -15.23
CA LEU A 188 29.37 19.37 -14.87
C LEU A 188 30.61 18.86 -15.61
N ASN A 189 30.75 17.55 -15.83
CA ASN A 189 31.85 17.01 -16.64
C ASN A 189 31.63 17.23 -18.14
N PHE A 190 30.38 17.28 -18.64
CA PHE A 190 30.11 17.62 -20.03
C PHE A 190 30.59 19.04 -20.37
N GLN A 191 30.59 19.94 -19.39
CA GLN A 191 31.16 21.29 -19.53
C GLN A 191 32.69 21.34 -19.43
N ILE A 192 33.36 20.28 -18.95
CA ILE A 192 34.82 20.26 -18.69
C ILE A 192 35.57 19.27 -19.61
N HIS A 193 34.88 18.31 -20.25
CA HIS A 193 35.48 17.30 -21.14
C HIS A 193 35.29 17.60 -22.62
N ASP A 194 35.85 18.73 -23.08
CA ASP A 194 36.59 18.74 -24.35
C ASP A 194 37.97 18.06 -24.15
N ARG A 195 37.98 16.86 -23.55
CA ARG A 195 39.20 16.07 -23.42
C ARG A 195 39.51 15.46 -24.78
N LYS A 196 40.26 16.21 -25.59
CA LYS A 196 41.09 15.62 -26.65
C LYS A 196 41.88 14.47 -26.04
N TRP A 197 41.75 13.28 -26.63
CA TRP A 197 42.55 12.11 -26.29
C TRP A 197 44.03 12.50 -26.32
N GLN A 198 44.69 12.53 -25.15
CA GLN A 198 46.14 12.67 -25.08
C GLN A 198 46.75 11.31 -25.37
N SER A 199 47.59 11.26 -26.41
CA SER A 199 48.48 10.13 -26.68
C SER A 199 49.39 9.89 -25.48
N LEU A 200 49.66 8.62 -25.18
CA LEU A 200 50.70 8.22 -24.24
C LEU A 200 52.02 8.90 -24.62
N PRO A 201 52.79 9.45 -23.66
CA PRO A 201 54.12 9.95 -23.95
C PRO A 201 54.93 8.79 -24.52
N SER A 202 55.46 8.96 -25.73
CA SER A 202 56.60 8.17 -26.16
C SER A 202 57.76 8.54 -25.23
N ASP A 203 58.35 7.54 -24.58
CA ASP A 203 59.52 7.70 -23.72
C ASP A 203 60.65 8.37 -24.50
N ASP A 204 60.76 9.69 -24.38
CA ASP A 204 62.00 10.43 -24.62
C ASP A 204 62.17 11.37 -23.43
N ILE A 205 63.14 10.99 -22.60
CA ILE A 205 63.62 11.75 -21.45
C ILE A 205 64.36 12.95 -22.01
N ASP A 206 63.77 14.15 -21.94
CA ASP A 206 64.55 15.36 -21.74
C ASP A 206 63.80 16.34 -20.84
N GLY A 207 64.59 16.97 -19.98
CA GLY A 207 64.11 17.72 -18.83
C GLY A 207 63.52 19.08 -19.17
N THR A 208 62.91 19.65 -18.14
CA THR A 208 62.48 21.05 -18.02
C THR A 208 61.27 21.49 -18.83
N GLU A 209 60.08 21.11 -18.35
CA GLU A 209 58.95 22.03 -18.36
C GLU A 209 58.07 21.75 -17.13
N ASP A 210 58.26 22.54 -16.08
CA ASP A 210 57.40 22.54 -14.89
C ASP A 210 56.09 23.27 -15.26
N GLN A 211 55.26 22.62 -16.08
CA GLN A 211 53.88 23.07 -16.29
C GLN A 211 53.12 22.85 -14.99
N SER A 212 53.10 23.91 -14.19
CA SER A 212 52.18 24.12 -13.07
C SER A 212 50.73 23.95 -13.55
N TYR A 213 50.26 22.70 -13.63
CA TYR A 213 48.87 22.34 -13.68
C TYR A 213 48.23 22.78 -12.36
N LYS A 214 47.85 24.06 -12.29
CA LYS A 214 46.89 24.55 -11.28
C LYS A 214 45.58 23.82 -11.54
N ASN A 215 45.48 22.65 -10.92
CA ASN A 215 44.30 21.84 -10.85
C ASN A 215 43.24 22.73 -10.20
N GLN A 216 42.38 23.31 -11.03
CA GLN A 216 41.30 24.21 -10.62
C GLN A 216 40.23 23.34 -9.93
N ARG A 217 40.55 22.85 -8.73
CA ARG A 217 39.64 22.07 -7.90
C ARG A 217 38.48 22.99 -7.54
N SER A 218 37.29 22.60 -8.00
CA SER A 218 36.06 23.31 -7.69
C SER A 218 35.81 23.23 -6.18
N ILE A 219 35.25 24.30 -5.59
CA ILE A 219 34.88 24.35 -4.15
C ILE A 219 33.94 23.18 -3.78
N LEU A 220 33.23 22.61 -4.77
CA LEU A 220 32.33 21.46 -4.63
C LEU A 220 33.05 20.08 -4.63
N ASP A 221 34.31 20.00 -5.05
CA ASP A 221 35.03 18.71 -5.15
C ASP A 221 35.35 18.12 -3.77
N THR A 222 35.62 18.97 -2.78
CA THR A 222 35.94 18.57 -1.40
C THR A 222 34.74 17.94 -0.68
N PRO A 223 33.55 18.58 -0.62
CA PRO A 223 32.37 17.94 -0.03
C PRO A 223 31.90 16.70 -0.83
N TYR A 224 32.01 16.70 -2.17
CA TYR A 224 31.67 15.55 -2.99
C TYR A 224 32.58 14.34 -2.73
N THR A 225 33.89 14.56 -2.62
CA THR A 225 34.86 13.50 -2.30
C THR A 225 34.69 12.99 -0.87
N LEU A 226 34.39 13.86 0.10
CA LEU A 226 34.06 13.45 1.47
C LEU A 226 32.77 12.62 1.53
N LEU A 227 31.70 13.05 0.85
CA LEU A 227 30.45 12.30 0.71
C LEU A 227 30.70 10.91 0.09
N LYS A 228 31.53 10.86 -0.95
CA LYS A 228 31.89 9.62 -1.63
C LYS A 228 32.69 8.67 -0.74
N ARG A 229 33.66 9.22 0.00
CA ARG A 229 34.56 8.48 0.90
C ARG A 229 33.84 7.92 2.11
N TYR A 230 32.94 8.68 2.74
CA TYR A 230 32.37 8.31 4.04
C TYR A 230 30.98 7.69 3.96
N ILE A 231 30.20 8.01 2.93
CA ILE A 231 28.77 7.67 2.87
C ILE A 231 28.45 6.79 1.65
N THR A 232 28.79 7.18 0.40
CA THR A 232 28.26 6.47 -0.79
C THR A 232 28.96 5.17 -1.14
N VAL A 233 30.30 5.13 -1.09
CA VAL A 233 31.12 3.98 -1.50
C VAL A 233 31.34 2.92 -0.41
N PRO A 234 31.62 3.27 0.86
CA PRO A 234 31.99 2.26 1.86
C PRO A 234 30.86 1.29 2.22
N ALA A 235 31.24 0.08 2.62
CA ALA A 235 30.32 -0.93 3.16
C ALA A 235 29.73 -0.49 4.51
N THR A 236 28.53 -0.96 4.84
CA THR A 236 27.85 -0.62 6.11
C THR A 236 28.69 -0.96 7.33
N PHE A 237 29.33 -2.14 7.33
CA PHE A 237 30.24 -2.56 8.39
C PHE A 237 31.56 -3.05 7.80
N GLY A 238 32.67 -2.51 8.32
CA GLY A 238 34.03 -2.88 7.91
C GLY A 238 34.33 -2.63 6.43
N TYR A 239 35.17 -3.49 5.85
CA TYR A 239 35.66 -3.38 4.47
C TYR A 239 34.97 -4.36 3.48
N LYS A 240 34.03 -5.17 3.97
CA LYS A 240 33.42 -6.28 3.22
C LYS A 240 32.20 -5.82 2.42
N ARG A 241 32.42 -5.16 1.28
CA ARG A 241 31.37 -4.71 0.36
C ARG A 241 30.85 -5.87 -0.50
N SER A 242 29.54 -6.07 -0.56
CA SER A 242 28.92 -7.12 -1.39
C SER A 242 29.45 -8.54 -1.14
N GLN A 243 30.03 -8.78 0.04
CA GLN A 243 30.45 -10.09 0.48
C GLN A 243 29.36 -10.71 1.34
N ASN A 244 29.22 -12.03 1.25
CA ASN A 244 28.25 -12.78 2.04
C ASN A 244 28.77 -12.90 3.48
N ILE A 245 28.00 -12.47 4.47
CA ILE A 245 28.24 -12.76 5.89
C ILE A 245 27.04 -13.57 6.38
N GLY A 246 27.25 -14.88 6.56
CA GLY A 246 26.20 -15.82 6.94
C GLY A 246 25.05 -15.84 5.94
N TRP A 247 23.87 -15.38 6.38
CA TRP A 247 22.60 -15.46 5.64
C TRP A 247 22.28 -14.15 4.88
N CYS A 248 23.12 -13.13 4.98
CA CYS A 248 22.87 -11.79 4.45
C CYS A 248 24.04 -11.25 3.62
N THR A 249 23.72 -10.35 2.68
CA THR A 249 24.68 -9.52 1.95
C THR A 249 24.73 -8.15 2.60
N ILE A 250 25.93 -7.62 2.86
CA ILE A 250 26.10 -6.29 3.44
C ILE A 250 26.04 -5.24 2.31
N PRO A 251 25.04 -4.35 2.31
CA PRO A 251 24.94 -3.31 1.29
C PRO A 251 25.91 -2.14 1.58
N THR A 252 25.89 -1.12 0.73
CA THR A 252 26.66 0.13 0.99
C THR A 252 26.00 0.93 2.12
N ARG A 253 26.74 1.84 2.75
CA ARG A 253 26.21 2.69 3.84
C ARG A 253 24.98 3.49 3.40
N VAL A 254 25.00 4.11 2.21
CA VAL A 254 23.81 4.80 1.68
C VAL A 254 22.61 3.86 1.57
N GLN A 255 22.78 2.67 1.00
CA GLN A 255 21.69 1.71 0.89
C GLN A 255 21.17 1.28 2.26
N SER A 256 22.06 1.02 3.23
CA SER A 256 21.68 0.71 4.60
C SER A 256 20.96 1.87 5.30
N LEU A 257 21.40 3.11 5.11
CA LEU A 257 20.73 4.30 5.66
C LEU A 257 19.34 4.48 5.04
N THR A 258 19.22 4.32 3.71
CA THR A 258 17.94 4.35 3.00
C THR A 258 17.00 3.26 3.51
N ILE A 259 17.48 2.03 3.66
CA ILE A 259 16.67 0.91 4.18
C ILE A 259 16.30 1.13 5.64
N GLY A 260 17.22 1.62 6.47
CA GLY A 260 16.95 1.96 7.87
C GLY A 260 15.89 3.05 8.00
N ALA A 261 15.99 4.12 7.19
CA ALA A 261 14.98 5.17 7.12
C ALA A 261 13.62 4.63 6.64
N PHE A 262 13.62 3.74 5.64
CA PHE A 262 12.40 3.07 5.16
C PHE A 262 11.73 2.22 6.25
N ILE A 263 12.50 1.43 7.00
CA ILE A 263 11.97 0.63 8.11
C ILE A 263 11.43 1.56 9.22
N LEU A 264 12.20 2.60 9.58
CA LEU A 264 11.81 3.54 10.62
C LEU A 264 10.50 4.27 10.28
N ILE A 265 10.34 4.74 9.04
CA ILE A 265 9.09 5.41 8.63
C ILE A 265 7.90 4.43 8.65
N ASN A 266 8.07 3.18 8.21
CA ASN A 266 7.00 2.19 8.32
C ASN A 266 6.61 1.93 9.79
N ILE A 267 7.58 1.78 10.70
CA ILE A 267 7.30 1.59 12.13
C ILE A 267 6.54 2.79 12.72
N ILE A 268 7.00 4.02 12.44
CA ILE A 268 6.36 5.24 12.94
C ILE A 268 4.92 5.33 12.42
N LEU A 269 4.73 5.22 11.10
CA LEU A 269 3.42 5.35 10.48
C LEU A 269 2.46 4.21 10.86
N CYS A 270 2.98 3.02 11.17
CA CYS A 270 2.18 1.92 11.71
C CYS A 270 1.75 2.15 13.18
N SER A 271 2.38 3.06 13.91
CA SER A 271 2.23 3.18 15.37
C SER A 271 1.63 4.51 15.85
N CYS A 272 1.40 5.48 14.97
CA CYS A 272 0.96 6.82 15.33
C CYS A 272 -0.40 7.21 14.74
N SER A 273 -0.96 8.31 15.27
CA SER A 273 -2.17 8.97 14.76
C SER A 273 -3.42 8.09 14.79
N TYR A 274 -3.75 7.56 15.98
CA TYR A 274 -5.00 6.87 16.26
C TYR A 274 -5.95 7.74 17.07
N ARG A 275 -7.18 7.97 16.58
CA ARG A 275 -8.27 8.62 17.32
C ARG A 275 -9.12 7.56 18.01
N VAL A 276 -8.91 7.38 19.31
CA VAL A 276 -9.63 6.40 20.13
C VAL A 276 -10.28 7.08 21.32
N PHE A 277 -11.49 6.67 21.66
CA PHE A 277 -12.25 7.25 22.78
C PHE A 277 -13.23 6.24 23.38
N PRO A 278 -13.58 6.33 24.67
CA PRO A 278 -14.47 5.36 25.31
C PRO A 278 -15.89 5.41 24.75
N ASN A 279 -16.60 4.28 24.77
CA ASN A 279 -18.00 4.15 24.35
C ASN A 279 -18.28 4.39 22.86
N ASN A 280 -17.26 4.36 22.00
CA ASN A 280 -17.44 4.38 20.55
C ASN A 280 -18.48 3.32 20.12
N ILE A 281 -19.37 3.70 19.18
CA ILE A 281 -20.53 2.87 18.81
C ILE A 281 -20.13 1.57 18.12
N TYR A 282 -19.05 1.58 17.32
CA TYR A 282 -18.58 0.37 16.63
C TYR A 282 -17.74 -0.51 17.55
N TRP A 283 -16.87 0.11 18.36
CA TRP A 283 -15.95 -0.60 19.25
C TRP A 283 -15.89 0.08 20.61
N PRO A 284 -16.73 -0.31 21.58
CA PRO A 284 -16.87 0.42 22.85
C PRO A 284 -15.58 0.55 23.67
N ARG A 285 -14.68 -0.45 23.56
CA ARG A 285 -13.40 -0.47 24.29
C ARG A 285 -12.31 0.21 23.45
N VAL A 286 -11.58 1.12 24.08
CA VAL A 286 -10.42 1.82 23.50
C VAL A 286 -9.36 0.84 22.99
N TYR A 287 -9.16 -0.27 23.70
CA TYR A 287 -8.23 -1.33 23.30
C TYR A 287 -8.62 -1.96 21.95
N ASP A 288 -9.91 -2.27 21.75
CA ASP A 288 -10.40 -2.89 20.52
C ASP A 288 -10.27 -1.93 19.33
N GLN A 289 -10.55 -0.63 19.55
CA GLN A 289 -10.32 0.41 18.54
C GLN A 289 -8.84 0.48 18.14
N GLY A 290 -7.94 0.55 19.11
CA GLY A 290 -6.50 0.61 18.86
C GLY A 290 -6.00 -0.60 18.07
N LEU A 291 -6.44 -1.81 18.43
CA LEU A 291 -6.07 -3.03 17.73
C LEU A 291 -6.66 -3.07 16.31
N ARG A 292 -7.91 -2.63 16.14
CA ARG A 292 -8.57 -2.54 14.84
C ARG A 292 -7.84 -1.58 13.90
N TYR A 293 -7.59 -0.35 14.35
CA TYR A 293 -6.92 0.65 13.53
C TYR A 293 -5.48 0.26 13.22
N PHE A 294 -4.77 -0.35 14.18
CA PHE A 294 -3.45 -0.92 13.93
C PHE A 294 -3.49 -2.03 12.86
N ALA A 295 -4.46 -2.95 12.94
CA ALA A 295 -4.63 -4.01 11.96
C ALA A 295 -4.91 -3.44 10.56
N ASP A 296 -5.81 -2.45 10.46
CA ASP A 296 -6.11 -1.80 9.18
C ASP A 296 -4.88 -1.08 8.62
N ARG A 297 -4.17 -0.31 9.46
CA ARG A 297 -2.96 0.41 9.08
C ARG A 297 -1.89 -0.50 8.46
N THR A 298 -1.55 -1.59 9.14
CA THR A 298 -0.51 -2.52 8.68
C THR A 298 -0.93 -3.22 7.38
N GLY A 299 -2.21 -3.56 7.23
CA GLY A 299 -2.75 -4.13 5.98
C GLY A 299 -2.67 -3.15 4.80
N VAL A 300 -3.04 -1.89 5.02
CA VAL A 300 -2.99 -0.84 3.98
C VAL A 300 -1.56 -0.55 3.55
N ILE A 301 -0.64 -0.34 4.49
CA ILE A 301 0.77 -0.06 4.17
C ILE A 301 1.44 -1.28 3.51
N SER A 302 1.16 -2.50 3.99
CA SER A 302 1.63 -3.73 3.35
C SER A 302 1.21 -3.81 1.89
N THR A 303 -0.07 -3.54 1.62
CA THR A 303 -0.65 -3.55 0.27
C THR A 303 -0.04 -2.46 -0.61
N ALA A 304 0.16 -1.25 -0.07
CA ALA A 304 0.81 -0.14 -0.77
C ALA A 304 2.27 -0.47 -1.15
N ASN A 305 2.97 -1.28 -0.35
CA ASN A 305 4.31 -1.73 -0.66
C ASN A 305 4.39 -2.76 -1.81
N LEU A 306 3.29 -3.44 -2.19
CA LEU A 306 3.29 -4.46 -3.24
C LEU A 306 3.80 -3.94 -4.60
N PRO A 307 3.28 -2.85 -5.20
CA PRO A 307 3.84 -2.30 -6.44
C PRO A 307 5.35 -2.04 -6.41
N LEU A 308 5.87 -1.59 -5.27
CA LEU A 308 7.29 -1.30 -5.08
C LEU A 308 8.15 -2.57 -5.11
N ILE A 309 7.64 -3.68 -4.55
CA ILE A 309 8.30 -4.99 -4.63
C ILE A 309 8.50 -5.39 -6.08
N TRP A 310 7.47 -5.30 -6.93
CA TRP A 310 7.57 -5.65 -8.34
C TRP A 310 8.46 -4.67 -9.11
N LEU A 311 8.32 -3.36 -8.84
CA LEU A 311 9.14 -2.32 -9.48
C LEU A 311 10.64 -2.54 -9.27
N PHE A 312 11.06 -2.90 -8.06
CA PHE A 312 12.46 -3.13 -7.75
C PHE A 312 12.95 -4.53 -8.12
N GLY A 313 12.05 -5.48 -8.37
CA GLY A 313 12.37 -6.86 -8.76
C GLY A 313 12.63 -7.06 -10.25
N ILE A 314 12.20 -6.14 -11.11
CA ILE A 314 12.37 -6.27 -12.58
C ILE A 314 13.80 -5.99 -13.05
N ARG A 315 14.22 -6.66 -14.12
CA ARG A 315 15.55 -6.49 -14.73
C ARG A 315 15.54 -5.48 -15.88
N ASN A 316 14.41 -5.32 -16.57
CA ASN A 316 14.24 -4.30 -17.61
C ASN A 316 13.76 -2.99 -17.00
N ASN A 317 14.52 -2.45 -16.04
CA ASN A 317 14.11 -1.27 -15.29
C ASN A 317 14.70 0.00 -15.91
N ALA A 318 13.85 0.86 -16.48
CA ALA A 318 14.26 2.17 -17.00
C ALA A 318 14.90 3.06 -15.92
N LEU A 319 14.56 2.85 -14.64
CA LEU A 319 15.17 3.59 -13.53
C LEU A 319 16.65 3.24 -13.36
N MET A 320 17.10 2.04 -13.74
CA MET A 320 18.53 1.70 -13.71
C MET A 320 19.34 2.59 -14.66
N TRP A 321 18.80 2.86 -15.86
CA TRP A 321 19.44 3.77 -16.82
C TRP A 321 19.49 5.20 -16.30
N LEU A 322 18.37 5.68 -15.72
CA LEU A 322 18.26 7.05 -15.25
C LEU A 322 19.12 7.33 -13.99
N THR A 323 19.13 6.40 -13.02
CA THR A 323 19.83 6.56 -11.73
C THR A 323 21.30 6.16 -11.79
N GLY A 324 21.71 5.38 -12.79
CA GLY A 324 23.04 4.77 -12.85
C GLY A 324 23.27 3.68 -11.79
N TRP A 325 22.24 3.28 -11.04
CA TRP A 325 22.35 2.20 -10.05
C TRP A 325 22.36 0.83 -10.72
N ASP A 326 23.14 -0.09 -10.17
CA ASP A 326 23.21 -1.46 -10.63
C ASP A 326 21.99 -2.29 -10.17
N PHE A 327 21.78 -3.43 -10.83
CA PHE A 327 20.69 -4.35 -10.45
C PHE A 327 20.83 -4.85 -9.01
N ALA A 328 22.05 -4.97 -8.50
CA ALA A 328 22.28 -5.41 -7.12
C ALA A 328 21.65 -4.44 -6.10
N THR A 329 21.74 -3.13 -6.35
CA THR A 329 21.08 -2.08 -5.56
C THR A 329 19.56 -2.23 -5.56
N TYR A 330 18.94 -2.30 -6.74
CA TYR A 330 17.49 -2.47 -6.87
C TYR A 330 16.99 -3.77 -6.23
N ASN A 331 17.68 -4.87 -6.49
CA ASN A 331 17.35 -6.16 -5.89
C ASN A 331 17.52 -6.15 -4.37
N ASN A 332 18.38 -5.28 -3.82
CA ASN A 332 18.46 -5.09 -2.38
C ASN A 332 17.21 -4.39 -1.82
N PHE A 333 16.73 -3.35 -2.50
CA PHE A 333 15.48 -2.68 -2.15
C PHE A 333 14.27 -3.62 -2.28
N HIS A 334 14.17 -4.38 -3.39
CA HIS A 334 13.14 -5.41 -3.57
C HIS A 334 13.04 -6.34 -2.37
N ARG A 335 14.17 -6.90 -1.89
CA ARG A 335 14.19 -7.82 -0.75
C ARG A 335 13.72 -7.17 0.55
N TRP A 336 14.11 -5.93 0.81
CA TRP A 336 13.75 -5.25 2.05
C TRP A 336 12.31 -4.75 2.06
N VAL A 337 11.83 -4.19 0.95
CA VAL A 337 10.41 -3.82 0.79
C VAL A 337 9.53 -5.07 0.93
N ALA A 338 9.93 -6.20 0.33
CA ALA A 338 9.20 -7.46 0.48
C ALA A 338 9.14 -7.94 1.94
N ARG A 339 10.25 -7.88 2.67
CA ARG A 339 10.28 -8.28 4.10
C ARG A 339 9.38 -7.39 4.96
N VAL A 340 9.44 -6.08 4.77
CA VAL A 340 8.61 -5.12 5.51
C VAL A 340 7.13 -5.38 5.21
N SER A 341 6.76 -5.44 3.93
CA SER A 341 5.38 -5.72 3.50
C SER A 341 4.86 -7.06 4.05
N THR A 342 5.63 -8.14 3.98
CA THR A 342 5.21 -9.43 4.56
C THR A 342 5.10 -9.38 6.08
N PHE A 343 6.01 -8.68 6.77
CA PHE A 343 5.93 -8.53 8.23
C PHE A 343 4.67 -7.76 8.63
N GLU A 344 4.33 -6.69 7.91
CA GLU A 344 3.10 -5.93 8.10
C GLU A 344 1.85 -6.79 7.82
N ALA A 345 1.85 -7.64 6.79
CA ALA A 345 0.76 -8.58 6.52
C ALA A 345 0.57 -9.63 7.64
N VAL A 346 1.66 -10.10 8.24
CA VAL A 346 1.62 -10.98 9.41
C VAL A 346 1.03 -10.22 10.61
N LEU A 347 1.47 -8.99 10.87
CA LEU A 347 0.91 -8.17 11.96
C LEU A 347 -0.58 -7.87 11.76
N HIS A 348 -0.99 -7.54 10.54
CA HIS A 348 -2.39 -7.37 10.15
C HIS A 348 -3.21 -8.61 10.50
N SER A 349 -2.73 -9.78 10.04
CA SER A 349 -3.40 -11.06 10.27
C SER A 349 -3.49 -11.39 11.77
N LEU A 350 -2.38 -11.26 12.51
CA LEU A 350 -2.35 -11.53 13.95
C LEU A 350 -3.26 -10.59 14.74
N ALA A 351 -3.28 -9.29 14.42
CA ALA A 351 -4.14 -8.33 15.10
C ALA A 351 -5.63 -8.64 14.87
N TYR A 352 -6.02 -8.99 13.64
CA TYR A 352 -7.38 -9.45 13.35
C TYR A 352 -7.73 -10.76 14.07
N THR A 353 -6.82 -11.73 14.10
CA THR A 353 -7.04 -12.97 14.85
C THR A 353 -7.21 -12.70 16.34
N VAL A 354 -6.36 -11.87 16.95
CA VAL A 354 -6.48 -11.48 18.37
C VAL A 354 -7.81 -10.78 18.64
N MET A 355 -8.22 -9.85 17.78
CA MET A 355 -9.49 -9.13 17.93
C MET A 355 -10.70 -10.08 17.89
N ILE A 356 -10.68 -11.08 16.99
CA ILE A 356 -11.76 -12.06 16.87
C ILE A 356 -11.78 -13.03 18.05
N VAL A 357 -10.61 -13.48 18.52
CA VAL A 357 -10.51 -14.50 19.58
C VAL A 357 -10.69 -13.90 20.98
N ALA A 358 -10.14 -12.71 21.24
CA ALA A 358 -10.21 -12.06 22.55
C ALA A 358 -11.57 -11.41 22.86
N GLY A 359 -12.48 -11.37 21.88
CA GLY A 359 -13.85 -10.89 22.05
C GLY A 359 -14.77 -11.88 22.79
N GLU A 360 -14.40 -13.16 22.82
CA GLU A 360 -15.30 -14.24 23.26
C GLU A 360 -14.96 -14.79 24.66
N GLY A 361 -15.98 -15.24 25.38
CA GLY A 361 -15.87 -15.72 26.76
C GLY A 361 -15.20 -17.10 26.91
N SER A 362 -15.17 -17.89 25.84
CA SER A 362 -14.51 -19.20 25.80
C SER A 362 -13.78 -19.45 24.47
N ILE A 363 -12.77 -20.32 24.50
CA ILE A 363 -12.01 -20.74 23.31
C ILE A 363 -12.92 -21.42 22.27
N SER A 364 -13.92 -22.19 22.71
CA SER A 364 -14.89 -22.85 21.82
C SER A 364 -15.77 -21.86 21.06
N GLU A 365 -16.23 -20.80 21.73
CA GLU A 365 -17.02 -19.73 21.10
C GLU A 365 -16.14 -18.91 20.16
N ALA A 366 -14.93 -18.55 20.58
CA ALA A 366 -13.93 -17.89 19.74
C ALA A 366 -13.67 -18.65 18.44
N TRP A 367 -13.49 -19.97 18.52
CA TRP A 367 -13.26 -20.79 17.33
C TRP A 367 -14.48 -20.84 16.41
N THR A 368 -15.67 -20.99 16.99
CA THR A 368 -16.92 -21.02 16.22
C THR A 368 -17.14 -19.68 15.50
N TYR A 369 -16.92 -18.56 16.19
CA TYR A 369 -17.02 -17.23 15.62
C TYR A 369 -15.95 -17.00 14.54
N TYR A 370 -14.71 -17.40 14.77
CA TYR A 370 -13.63 -17.35 13.80
C TYR A 370 -13.96 -18.14 12.51
N LEU A 371 -14.61 -19.30 12.63
CA LEU A 371 -15.06 -20.08 11.47
C LEU A 371 -16.12 -19.34 10.62
N THR A 372 -16.90 -18.43 11.21
CA THR A 372 -17.83 -17.59 10.42
C THR A 372 -17.07 -16.60 9.52
N TYR A 373 -15.94 -16.06 9.98
CA TYR A 373 -15.06 -15.25 9.12
C TYR A 373 -14.44 -16.09 8.00
N TYR A 374 -14.09 -17.35 8.26
CA TYR A 374 -13.60 -18.27 7.23
C TYR A 374 -14.61 -18.60 6.12
N GLN A 375 -15.89 -18.29 6.30
CA GLN A 375 -16.87 -18.41 5.21
C GLN A 375 -16.81 -17.21 4.26
N GLN A 376 -16.20 -16.10 4.68
CA GLN A 376 -16.09 -14.89 3.89
C GLN A 376 -14.93 -14.99 2.88
N LYS A 377 -15.26 -14.79 1.60
CA LYS A 377 -14.28 -14.88 0.49
C LYS A 377 -13.06 -13.99 0.73
N TYR A 378 -13.26 -12.75 1.15
CA TYR A 378 -12.15 -11.80 1.37
C TYR A 378 -11.21 -12.26 2.48
N PHE A 379 -11.74 -12.88 3.54
CA PHE A 379 -10.98 -13.28 4.71
C PHE A 379 -10.08 -14.48 4.42
N VAL A 380 -10.63 -15.54 3.79
CA VAL A 380 -9.83 -16.71 3.38
C VAL A 380 -8.72 -16.33 2.42
N ASN A 381 -9.02 -15.43 1.46
CA ASN A 381 -8.00 -14.95 0.54
C ASN A 381 -6.92 -14.13 1.24
N GLY A 382 -7.24 -13.36 2.28
CA GLY A 382 -6.24 -12.65 3.10
C GLY A 382 -5.32 -13.60 3.86
N VAL A 383 -5.87 -14.67 4.43
CA VAL A 383 -5.10 -15.74 5.09
C VAL A 383 -4.16 -16.41 4.08
N LEU A 384 -4.68 -16.83 2.92
CA LEU A 384 -3.87 -17.46 1.88
C LEU A 384 -2.78 -16.51 1.35
N ALA A 385 -3.09 -15.23 1.15
CA ALA A 385 -2.11 -14.24 0.73
C ALA A 385 -0.95 -14.13 1.72
N THR A 386 -1.25 -14.04 3.02
CA THR A 386 -0.23 -13.99 4.08
C THR A 386 0.63 -15.26 4.09
N ILE A 387 0.00 -16.44 3.98
CA ILE A 387 0.72 -17.73 3.90
C ILE A 387 1.66 -17.74 2.69
N PHE A 388 1.20 -17.33 1.52
CA PHE A 388 2.03 -17.32 0.31
C PHE A 388 3.14 -16.27 0.38
N MET A 389 2.90 -15.08 0.94
CA MET A 389 3.93 -14.07 1.18
C MET A 389 5.03 -14.59 2.12
N VAL A 390 4.65 -15.23 3.23
CA VAL A 390 5.62 -15.87 4.15
C VAL A 390 6.36 -17.01 3.44
N GLY A 391 5.64 -17.84 2.68
CA GLY A 391 6.22 -18.93 1.89
C GLY A 391 7.27 -18.43 0.91
N ILE A 392 7.04 -17.30 0.23
CA ILE A 392 8.03 -16.65 -0.65
C ILE A 392 9.28 -16.29 0.15
N LEU A 393 9.16 -15.68 1.32
CA LEU A 393 10.33 -15.28 2.11
C LEU A 393 11.15 -16.48 2.56
N VAL A 394 10.50 -17.53 3.06
CA VAL A 394 11.16 -18.77 3.49
C VAL A 394 11.84 -19.46 2.31
N ALA A 395 11.17 -19.57 1.16
CA ALA A 395 11.77 -20.11 -0.07
C ALA A 395 12.87 -19.20 -0.66
N SER A 396 12.96 -17.95 -0.23
CA SER A 396 13.95 -16.98 -0.73
C SER A 396 15.16 -16.80 0.19
N VAL A 397 15.31 -17.63 1.23
CA VAL A 397 16.49 -17.61 2.11
C VAL A 397 17.78 -17.93 1.34
N TYR A 398 18.88 -17.32 1.76
CA TYR A 398 20.15 -17.37 1.03
C TYR A 398 20.64 -18.79 0.71
N PRO A 399 20.66 -19.76 1.63
CA PRO A 399 21.12 -21.12 1.33
C PRO A 399 20.29 -21.80 0.23
N LEU A 400 18.96 -21.65 0.27
CA LEU A 400 18.08 -22.27 -0.73
C LEU A 400 18.31 -21.67 -2.12
N ARG A 401 18.42 -20.34 -2.21
CA ARG A 401 18.69 -19.66 -3.49
C ARG A 401 20.05 -20.01 -4.09
N ARG A 402 21.05 -20.26 -3.24
CA ARG A 402 22.41 -20.57 -3.68
C ARG A 402 22.55 -22.03 -4.11
N ASN A 403 21.97 -22.95 -3.36
CA ASN A 403 22.16 -24.39 -3.57
C ASN A 403 21.08 -25.00 -4.46
N PHE A 404 19.88 -24.43 -4.48
CA PHE A 404 18.70 -24.94 -5.19
C PHE A 404 18.03 -23.81 -6.00
N TYR A 405 18.82 -23.17 -6.87
CA TYR A 405 18.38 -21.98 -7.61
C TYR A 405 17.11 -22.22 -8.44
N GLU A 406 17.03 -23.35 -9.15
CA GLU A 406 15.86 -23.67 -9.98
C GLU A 406 14.58 -23.82 -9.15
N ILE A 407 14.66 -24.54 -8.02
CA ILE A 407 13.52 -24.72 -7.10
C ILE A 407 13.08 -23.38 -6.53
N PHE A 408 14.04 -22.56 -6.08
CA PHE A 408 13.77 -21.20 -5.64
C PHE A 408 13.04 -20.40 -6.71
N LEU A 409 13.52 -20.41 -7.95
CA LEU A 409 12.95 -19.63 -9.05
C LEU A 409 11.51 -20.04 -9.34
N TRP A 410 11.25 -21.35 -9.46
CA TRP A 410 9.90 -21.88 -9.71
C TRP A 410 8.94 -21.55 -8.58
N LEU A 411 9.32 -21.81 -7.33
CA LEU A 411 8.50 -21.49 -6.16
C LEU A 411 8.22 -20.00 -6.07
N HIS A 412 9.23 -19.16 -6.27
CA HIS A 412 9.08 -17.71 -6.20
C HIS A 412 8.08 -17.19 -7.25
N ILE A 413 8.13 -17.71 -8.49
CA ILE A 413 7.18 -17.33 -9.55
C ILE A 413 5.77 -17.80 -9.23
N ILE A 414 5.59 -19.08 -8.90
CA ILE A 414 4.26 -19.67 -8.63
C ILE A 414 3.61 -18.96 -7.45
N LEU A 415 4.32 -18.81 -6.34
CA LEU A 415 3.80 -18.13 -5.16
C LEU A 415 3.53 -16.65 -5.44
N SER A 416 4.33 -15.96 -6.26
CA SER A 416 4.05 -14.56 -6.64
C SER A 416 2.74 -14.42 -7.41
N ILE A 417 2.42 -15.37 -8.30
CA ILE A 417 1.12 -15.41 -9.01
C ILE A 417 -0.01 -15.61 -7.99
N LEU A 418 0.16 -16.57 -7.08
CA LEU A 418 -0.84 -16.87 -6.05
C LEU A 418 -1.07 -15.67 -5.12
N VAL A 419 -0.02 -14.93 -4.75
CA VAL A 419 -0.14 -13.67 -3.98
C VAL A 419 -0.96 -12.64 -4.75
N ILE A 420 -0.71 -12.43 -6.05
CA ILE A 420 -1.51 -11.47 -6.84
C ILE A 420 -2.99 -11.87 -6.87
N ILE A 421 -3.30 -13.15 -7.12
CA ILE A 421 -4.68 -13.64 -7.22
C ILE A 421 -5.39 -13.53 -5.86
N THR A 422 -4.76 -14.01 -4.80
CA THR A 422 -5.34 -13.97 -3.44
C THR A 422 -5.47 -12.55 -2.94
N MET A 423 -4.48 -11.67 -3.15
CA MET A 423 -4.60 -10.27 -2.78
C MET A 423 -5.71 -9.56 -3.55
N TYR A 424 -5.91 -9.85 -4.84
CA TYR A 424 -7.02 -9.28 -5.60
C TYR A 424 -8.37 -9.62 -4.95
N TYR A 425 -8.63 -10.89 -4.67
CA TYR A 425 -9.88 -11.33 -4.04
C TYR A 425 -10.00 -10.95 -2.56
N HIS A 426 -8.87 -10.72 -1.88
CA HIS A 426 -8.87 -10.18 -0.53
C HIS A 426 -9.34 -8.72 -0.52
N VAL A 427 -8.89 -7.90 -1.49
CA VAL A 427 -9.16 -6.47 -1.48
C VAL A 427 -10.31 -6.01 -2.38
N GLU A 428 -10.90 -6.89 -3.19
CA GLU A 428 -11.98 -6.53 -4.14
C GLU A 428 -13.23 -5.96 -3.46
N ILE A 429 -13.52 -6.39 -2.23
CA ILE A 429 -14.65 -5.90 -1.43
C ILE A 429 -14.41 -4.45 -0.97
N PHE A 430 -13.14 -4.04 -0.85
CA PHE A 430 -12.75 -2.71 -0.42
C PHE A 430 -12.51 -1.83 -1.65
N ARG A 431 -13.47 -0.94 -1.93
CA ARG A 431 -13.41 -0.03 -3.08
C ARG A 431 -12.07 0.71 -3.15
N GLY A 432 -11.43 0.69 -4.31
CA GLY A 432 -10.18 1.42 -4.58
C GLY A 432 -8.89 0.68 -4.22
N TYR A 433 -8.91 -0.36 -3.39
CA TYR A 433 -7.68 -1.09 -3.02
C TYR A 433 -7.18 -2.03 -4.11
N THR A 434 -8.03 -2.45 -5.05
CA THR A 434 -7.61 -3.21 -6.24
C THR A 434 -6.64 -2.43 -7.13
N LEU A 435 -6.62 -1.09 -7.02
CA LEU A 435 -5.68 -0.23 -7.73
C LEU A 435 -4.21 -0.46 -7.34
N TYR A 436 -3.93 -1.06 -6.19
CA TYR A 436 -2.57 -1.46 -5.81
C TYR A 436 -2.11 -2.73 -6.55
N ILE A 437 -3.04 -3.56 -7.04
CA ILE A 437 -2.71 -4.84 -7.66
C ILE A 437 -2.41 -4.67 -9.16
N TYR A 438 -3.14 -3.81 -9.87
CA TYR A 438 -2.95 -3.60 -11.31
C TYR A 438 -1.52 -3.18 -11.71
N PRO A 439 -0.83 -2.26 -10.99
CA PRO A 439 0.56 -1.94 -11.27
C PRO A 439 1.48 -3.14 -11.16
N CYS A 440 1.26 -4.05 -10.20
CA CYS A 440 2.07 -5.27 -10.05
C CYS A 440 1.99 -6.13 -11.32
N ILE A 441 0.77 -6.35 -11.82
CA ILE A 441 0.52 -7.12 -13.05
C ILE A 441 1.15 -6.43 -14.26
N LEU A 442 0.92 -5.12 -14.40
CA LEU A 442 1.41 -4.33 -15.53
C LEU A 442 2.94 -4.34 -15.58
N ILE A 443 3.62 -4.05 -14.46
CA ILE A 443 5.08 -4.05 -14.35
C ILE A 443 5.64 -5.42 -14.73
N TRP A 444 5.03 -6.48 -14.23
CA TRP A 444 5.51 -7.83 -14.47
C TRP A 444 5.34 -8.26 -15.93
N ALA A 445 4.16 -8.04 -16.50
CA ALA A 445 3.85 -8.37 -17.89
C ALA A 445 4.75 -7.60 -18.86
N LEU A 446 4.94 -6.30 -18.63
CA LEU A 446 5.82 -5.47 -19.46
C LEU A 446 7.28 -5.92 -19.38
N ASP A 447 7.81 -6.26 -18.19
CA ASP A 447 9.19 -6.78 -18.08
C ASP A 447 9.38 -8.08 -18.87
N ARG A 448 8.39 -8.99 -18.83
CA ARG A 448 8.44 -10.26 -19.58
C ARG A 448 8.32 -10.04 -21.08
N LEU A 449 7.42 -9.14 -21.51
CA LEU A 449 7.29 -8.77 -22.92
C LEU A 449 8.59 -8.17 -23.46
N LEU A 450 9.17 -7.19 -22.76
CA LEU A 450 10.43 -6.55 -23.17
C LEU A 450 11.59 -7.54 -23.21
N ARG A 451 11.63 -8.50 -22.26
CA ARG A 451 12.61 -9.60 -22.28
C ARG A 451 12.44 -10.47 -23.52
N LEU A 452 11.21 -10.89 -23.82
CA LEU A 452 10.92 -11.72 -24.99
C LEU A 452 11.32 -11.00 -26.29
N LEU A 453 10.95 -9.73 -26.43
CA LEU A 453 11.34 -8.90 -27.58
C LEU A 453 12.87 -8.80 -27.71
N ARG A 454 13.60 -8.63 -26.60
CA ARG A 454 15.06 -8.59 -26.62
C ARG A 454 15.65 -9.93 -27.06
N ILE A 455 15.16 -11.06 -26.54
CA ILE A 455 15.62 -12.39 -26.95
C ILE A 455 15.40 -12.59 -28.45
N LEU A 456 14.20 -12.27 -28.94
CA LEU A 456 13.85 -12.38 -30.37
C LEU A 456 14.70 -11.45 -31.27
N SER A 457 15.18 -10.32 -30.74
CA SER A 457 16.07 -9.41 -31.47
C SER A 457 17.49 -9.97 -31.66
N PHE A 458 17.93 -10.89 -30.80
CA PHE A 458 19.23 -11.58 -30.94
C PHE A 458 19.12 -12.86 -31.75
N ASN A 459 18.07 -13.66 -31.51
CA ASN A 459 17.80 -14.84 -32.32
C ASN A 459 16.30 -15.17 -32.30
N ARG A 460 15.67 -15.25 -33.47
CA ARG A 460 14.26 -15.68 -33.60
C ARG A 460 14.09 -17.15 -33.24
N LEU A 461 15.09 -17.98 -33.52
CA LEU A 461 15.14 -19.39 -33.14
C LEU A 461 15.94 -19.54 -31.83
N PHE A 462 15.54 -18.80 -30.80
CA PHE A 462 16.33 -18.72 -29.56
C PHE A 462 16.54 -20.06 -28.86
N TRP A 463 15.60 -21.00 -29.00
CA TRP A 463 15.69 -22.37 -28.45
C TRP A 463 16.77 -23.25 -29.10
N THR A 464 17.32 -22.88 -30.25
CA THR A 464 18.34 -23.67 -30.97
C THR A 464 19.73 -23.02 -30.97
N THR A 465 19.93 -22.01 -30.10
CA THR A 465 21.21 -21.29 -30.01
C THR A 465 22.26 -22.15 -29.33
N SER A 466 23.22 -22.66 -30.09
CA SER A 466 24.39 -23.37 -29.55
C SER A 466 25.47 -22.38 -29.10
N ALA A 467 26.12 -22.66 -27.97
CA ALA A 467 27.27 -21.89 -27.48
C ALA A 467 28.44 -22.83 -27.19
N SER A 468 29.67 -22.39 -27.47
CA SER A 468 30.87 -23.15 -27.11
C SER A 468 31.44 -22.69 -25.77
N ILE A 469 31.77 -23.64 -24.91
CA ILE A 469 32.31 -23.38 -23.58
C ILE A 469 33.77 -23.83 -23.57
N THR A 470 34.65 -22.95 -23.12
CA THR A 470 36.06 -23.27 -22.90
C THR A 470 36.44 -22.88 -21.48
N TYR A 471 37.07 -23.79 -20.74
CA TYR A 471 37.58 -23.54 -19.40
C TYR A 471 39.09 -23.36 -19.44
N SER A 472 39.59 -22.28 -18.84
CA SER A 472 41.02 -22.03 -18.68
C SER A 472 41.44 -22.32 -17.23
N PRO A 473 42.16 -23.42 -16.95
CA PRO A 473 42.57 -23.78 -15.60
C PRO A 473 43.54 -22.77 -14.97
N THR A 474 44.38 -22.12 -15.79
CA THR A 474 45.41 -21.19 -15.32
C THR A 474 44.83 -19.87 -14.80
N SER A 475 43.74 -19.40 -15.42
CA SER A 475 43.04 -18.19 -15.00
C SER A 475 41.79 -18.46 -14.17
N ASN A 476 41.36 -19.73 -14.06
CA ASN A 476 40.09 -20.15 -13.47
C ASN A 476 38.89 -19.37 -14.07
N ILE A 477 38.86 -19.24 -15.40
CA ILE A 477 37.82 -18.52 -16.14
C ILE A 477 37.10 -19.49 -17.09
N VAL A 478 35.78 -19.39 -17.13
CA VAL A 478 34.94 -20.02 -18.14
C VAL A 478 34.63 -18.99 -19.22
N ARG A 479 35.07 -19.25 -20.46
CA ARG A 479 34.74 -18.45 -21.64
C ARG A 479 33.61 -19.12 -22.40
N LEU A 480 32.48 -18.44 -22.45
CA LEU A 480 31.32 -18.80 -23.27
C LEU A 480 31.36 -18.00 -24.58
N SER A 481 31.35 -18.68 -25.72
CA SER A 481 31.29 -18.06 -27.05
C SER A 481 29.95 -18.37 -27.70
N VAL A 482 29.17 -17.32 -27.94
CA VAL A 482 27.81 -17.41 -28.50
C VAL A 482 27.80 -16.78 -29.90
N PRO A 483 27.36 -17.50 -30.95
CA PRO A 483 27.23 -16.93 -32.28
C PRO A 483 26.11 -15.88 -32.30
N TYR A 484 26.37 -14.74 -32.95
CA TYR A 484 25.41 -13.63 -33.09
C TYR A 484 25.05 -13.33 -34.55
N THR A 485 25.28 -14.29 -35.47
CA THR A 485 25.10 -14.10 -36.93
C THR A 485 23.67 -13.76 -37.33
N THR A 486 22.68 -14.20 -36.55
CA THR A 486 21.25 -13.93 -36.76
C THR A 486 20.73 -12.73 -35.95
N ALA A 487 21.60 -12.05 -35.21
CA ALA A 487 21.21 -10.92 -34.37
C ALA A 487 20.89 -9.68 -35.21
N TYR A 488 19.70 -9.14 -34.99
CA TYR A 488 19.29 -7.85 -35.56
C TYR A 488 20.08 -6.70 -34.92
N ILE A 489 20.38 -6.82 -33.63
CA ILE A 489 21.20 -5.86 -32.89
C ILE A 489 22.64 -6.40 -32.81
N LYS A 490 23.55 -5.78 -33.56
CA LYS A 490 24.97 -6.14 -33.55
C LYS A 490 25.65 -5.66 -32.25
N PRO A 491 26.37 -6.54 -31.52
CA PRO A 491 27.19 -6.15 -30.39
C PRO A 491 28.20 -5.05 -30.76
N ARG A 492 28.48 -4.13 -29.82
CA ARG A 492 29.48 -3.07 -30.01
C ARG A 492 30.56 -3.17 -28.93
N PRO A 493 31.79 -2.71 -29.19
CA PRO A 493 32.81 -2.62 -28.15
C PRO A 493 32.28 -1.85 -26.92
N GLY A 494 32.50 -2.40 -25.73
CA GLY A 494 32.03 -1.82 -24.46
C GLY A 494 30.58 -2.16 -24.06
N THR A 495 29.83 -2.92 -24.87
CA THR A 495 28.50 -3.40 -24.46
C THR A 495 28.59 -4.68 -23.62
N PHE A 496 27.67 -4.82 -22.65
CA PHE A 496 27.52 -6.03 -21.84
C PHE A 496 26.12 -6.62 -22.04
N TYR A 497 26.03 -7.95 -21.93
CA TYR A 497 24.78 -8.70 -22.06
C TYR A 497 24.62 -9.63 -20.86
N TYR A 498 23.37 -9.85 -20.47
CA TYR A 498 23.03 -10.82 -19.44
C TYR A 498 22.69 -12.14 -20.13
N VAL A 499 23.46 -13.18 -19.79
CA VAL A 499 23.19 -14.58 -20.17
C VAL A 499 22.30 -15.21 -19.11
#